data_AF-A0A6P2BMF2-F1
#
_entry.id   AF-A0A6P2BMF2-F1
#
_cell.length_a   1.000
_cell.length_b   1.000
_cell.length_c   1.000
_cell.angle_alpha   90.00
_cell.angle_beta   90.00
_cell.angle_gamma   90.00
#
_symmetry.space_group_name_H-M   'P 1'
#
loop_
_entity.id
_entity.type
_entity.pdbx_description
1 polymer ?
#
loop_
_entity_poly.entity_id
_entity_poly.type
_entity_poly.pdbx_seq_one_letter_code
_entity_poly.pdbx_strand_id
1 'polypeptide(L)'
;MAAEFRPVAPVDPTNLRPMLFLDVARQMMLDGDWSQRAVSVVMESHTGPGRFSFYGANQPDVIEEVHAGRVDVSILNPAAMLTMAHRGTGAFGSVKDVAAVAVLPHYDQLGFAVASRLGFTHLEDIAARRYPLRVSVRGSIDAGTPIMVDVVLREHGFSLADIEAWGGEIVRDQPMPNDPSRIGRLAAGEIDAIFDEGVIMWADLVAGAGAEFLALDPAHLTALEGQGFRRGLLEQARYPSLPGDILTVDYSGWPIYCRASAPDRLIEKFCLALIAKRDSIAWDIGGPTQPPLPLDRMARESPATPQDVPLHPAAAAVWRAHGFLD
;
A
#
# COMPACT_ATOMS: atom_id res chain seq x y z
N MET A 1 18.53 5.81 46.32
CA MET A 1 18.49 4.83 45.22
C MET A 1 19.22 5.44 44.04
N ALA A 2 20.36 4.89 43.65
CA ALA A 2 21.04 5.35 42.45
C ALA A 2 20.14 5.03 41.25
N ALA A 3 19.85 6.01 40.40
CA ALA A 3 19.09 5.76 39.19
C ALA A 3 19.86 4.76 38.32
N GLU A 4 19.22 3.66 37.94
CA GLU A 4 19.75 2.76 36.92
C GLU A 4 19.81 3.54 35.60
N PHE A 5 21.01 4.00 35.25
CA PHE A 5 21.25 4.58 33.94
C PHE A 5 21.14 3.47 32.89
N ARG A 6 20.21 3.62 31.95
CA ARG A 6 20.09 2.70 30.82
C ARG A 6 21.25 2.94 29.85
N PRO A 7 21.86 1.90 29.28
CA PRO A 7 22.87 2.07 28.25
C PRO A 7 22.20 2.68 27.01
N VAL A 8 22.56 3.91 26.68
CA VAL A 8 22.20 4.59 25.44
C VAL A 8 23.49 4.87 24.66
N ALA A 9 23.42 4.83 23.32
CA ALA A 9 24.57 5.22 22.51
C ALA A 9 24.99 6.67 22.85
N PRO A 10 26.28 7.03 22.79
CA PRO A 10 26.72 8.39 23.04
C PRO A 10 26.00 9.35 22.09
N VAL A 11 25.24 10.30 22.64
CA VAL A 11 24.53 11.31 21.86
C VAL A 11 25.32 12.61 21.90
N ASP A 12 25.70 13.11 20.72
CA ASP A 12 26.27 14.44 20.59
C ASP A 12 25.24 15.52 21.00
N PRO A 13 25.61 16.59 21.73
CA PRO A 13 24.67 17.66 22.10
C PRO A 13 23.89 18.27 20.93
N THR A 14 24.41 18.18 19.70
CA THR A 14 23.74 18.60 18.46
C THR A 14 22.64 17.64 18.02
N ASN A 15 22.77 16.34 18.32
CA ASN A 15 21.78 15.31 17.96
C ASN A 15 20.77 15.02 19.08
N LEU A 16 21.03 15.47 20.32
CA LEU A 16 20.15 15.22 21.46
C LEU A 16 18.71 15.72 21.22
N ARG A 17 18.57 16.93 20.66
CA ARG A 17 17.24 17.53 20.43
C ARG A 17 16.47 16.78 19.34
N PRO A 18 17.01 16.57 18.12
CA PRO A 18 16.31 15.78 17.10
C PRO A 18 15.92 14.38 17.59
N MET A 19 16.80 13.68 18.29
CA MET A 19 16.50 12.33 18.81
C MET A 19 15.33 12.32 19.79
N LEU A 20 15.27 13.27 20.72
CA LEU A 20 14.14 13.41 21.65
C LEU A 20 12.81 13.54 20.90
N PHE A 21 12.75 14.41 19.89
CA PHE A 21 11.53 14.61 19.11
C PHE A 21 11.14 13.37 18.29
N LEU A 22 12.11 12.66 17.71
CA LEU A 22 11.85 11.43 16.97
C LEU A 22 11.32 10.31 17.87
N ASP A 23 11.88 10.15 19.07
CA ASP A 23 11.42 9.14 20.03
C ASP A 23 10.01 9.44 20.56
N VAL A 24 9.70 10.71 20.87
CA VAL A 24 8.36 11.13 21.27
C VAL A 24 7.36 10.94 20.12
N ALA A 25 7.70 11.35 18.90
CA ALA A 25 6.84 11.18 17.73
C ALA A 25 6.55 9.69 17.46
N ARG A 26 7.56 8.82 17.59
CA ARG A 26 7.38 7.37 17.49
C ARG A 26 6.38 6.86 18.53
N GLN A 27 6.49 7.30 19.79
CA GLN A 27 5.58 6.88 20.85
C GLN A 27 4.14 7.35 20.58
N MET A 28 3.96 8.55 20.04
CA MET A 28 2.63 9.06 19.65
C MET A 28 2.01 8.22 18.52
N MET A 29 2.80 7.76 17.53
CA MET A 29 2.28 6.90 16.46
C MET A 29 1.75 5.55 16.95
N LEU A 30 2.21 5.07 18.10
CA LEU A 30 1.76 3.81 18.70
C LEU A 30 0.45 3.97 19.49
N ASP A 31 -0.01 5.20 19.72
CA ASP A 31 -1.29 5.46 20.38
C ASP A 31 -2.46 5.14 19.44
N GLY A 32 -3.42 4.35 19.92
CA GLY A 32 -4.60 3.95 19.14
C GLY A 32 -5.54 5.10 18.83
N ASP A 33 -5.62 6.10 19.72
CA ASP A 33 -6.53 7.24 19.58
C ASP A 33 -5.88 8.42 18.82
N TRP A 34 -4.60 8.28 18.46
CA TRP A 34 -3.90 9.27 17.65
C TRP A 34 -4.40 9.26 16.20
N SER A 35 -4.88 10.39 15.70
CA SER A 35 -5.54 10.46 14.38
C SER A 35 -4.61 10.88 13.24
N GLN A 36 -3.47 11.50 13.55
CA GLN A 36 -2.52 12.02 12.57
C GLN A 36 -1.57 10.88 12.15
N ARG A 37 -2.01 10.08 11.18
CA ARG A 37 -1.31 8.88 10.69
C ARG A 37 -0.32 9.15 9.55
N ALA A 38 -0.03 10.42 9.26
CA ALA A 38 0.98 10.83 8.31
C ALA A 38 2.14 11.53 9.00
N VAL A 39 3.37 11.20 8.60
CA VAL A 39 4.60 11.75 9.19
C VAL A 39 5.52 12.31 8.11
N SER A 40 5.90 13.58 8.28
CA SER A 40 7.01 14.19 7.55
C SER A 40 8.20 14.36 8.48
N VAL A 41 9.37 13.86 8.08
CA VAL A 41 10.63 14.15 8.76
C VAL A 41 11.54 14.88 7.80
N VAL A 42 12.09 16.00 8.26
CA VAL A 42 13.04 16.82 7.51
C VAL A 42 14.27 16.99 8.37
N MET A 43 15.42 16.58 7.83
CA MET A 43 16.73 16.75 8.44
C MET A 43 17.52 17.74 7.60
N GLU A 44 18.02 18.78 8.26
CA GLU A 44 18.76 19.87 7.61
C GLU A 44 20.11 20.04 8.29
N SER A 45 21.10 20.43 7.51
CA SER A 45 22.40 20.83 8.04
C SER A 45 22.59 22.33 7.83
N HIS A 46 22.92 23.04 8.92
CA HIS A 46 23.30 24.46 8.84
C HIS A 46 24.77 24.66 8.44
N THR A 47 25.57 23.58 8.43
CA THR A 47 27.04 23.63 8.23
C THR A 47 27.54 22.69 7.14
N GLY A 48 26.66 21.90 6.53
CA GLY A 48 26.96 20.97 5.45
C GLY A 48 25.87 20.99 4.37
N PRO A 49 26.05 20.28 3.26
CA PRO A 49 25.08 20.30 2.19
C PRO A 49 23.81 19.55 2.60
N GLY A 50 22.69 20.26 2.52
CA GLY A 50 21.43 19.66 2.08
C GLY A 50 20.35 19.54 3.14
N ARG A 51 19.16 19.31 2.58
CA ARG A 51 17.93 18.89 3.23
C ARG A 51 17.70 17.43 2.79
N PHE A 52 17.42 16.55 3.73
CA PHE A 52 16.99 15.19 3.45
C PHE A 52 15.67 14.93 4.17
N SER A 53 14.69 14.40 3.45
CA SER A 53 13.31 14.33 3.89
C SER A 53 12.69 12.99 3.55
N PHE A 54 11.90 12.48 4.49
CA PHE A 54 11.04 11.34 4.22
C PHE A 54 9.60 11.60 4.65
N TYR A 55 8.71 10.97 3.90
CA TYR A 55 7.28 11.00 4.14
C TYR A 55 6.75 9.59 4.37
N GLY A 56 5.98 9.40 5.43
CA GLY A 56 5.37 8.13 5.80
C GLY A 56 3.86 8.26 5.89
N ALA A 57 3.17 7.84 4.83
CA ALA A 57 1.74 7.55 4.77
C ALA A 57 1.42 6.91 3.41
N ASN A 58 0.28 6.23 3.28
CA ASN A 58 -0.19 5.78 1.98
C ASN A 58 -0.89 6.91 1.22
N GLN A 59 -0.11 7.84 0.65
CA GLN A 59 -0.63 8.96 -0.14
C GLN A 59 -0.03 8.99 -1.55
N PRO A 60 -0.84 8.69 -2.59
CA PRO A 60 -0.36 8.61 -3.97
C PRO A 60 0.26 9.90 -4.51
N ASP A 61 -0.25 11.07 -4.11
CA ASP A 61 0.25 12.39 -4.57
C ASP A 61 1.72 12.62 -4.20
N VAL A 62 2.24 11.91 -3.19
CA VAL A 62 3.65 12.01 -2.77
C VAL A 62 4.60 11.48 -3.83
N ILE A 63 4.12 10.65 -4.76
CA ILE A 63 4.91 10.23 -5.93
C ILE A 63 5.35 11.45 -6.75
N GLU A 64 4.48 12.45 -6.92
CA GLU A 64 4.82 13.70 -7.61
C GLU A 64 5.82 14.54 -6.81
N GLU A 65 5.71 14.54 -5.48
CA GLU A 65 6.64 15.22 -4.59
C GLU A 65 8.04 14.60 -4.65
N VAL A 66 8.13 13.26 -4.72
CA VAL A 66 9.39 12.53 -4.90
C VAL A 66 9.97 12.77 -6.28
N HIS A 67 9.14 12.67 -7.32
CA HIS A 67 9.55 12.97 -8.69
C HIS A 67 10.13 14.39 -8.82
N ALA A 68 9.49 15.37 -8.17
CA ALA A 68 9.94 16.76 -8.17
C ALA A 68 11.11 17.04 -7.21
N GLY A 69 11.59 16.05 -6.46
CA GLY A 69 12.69 16.20 -5.49
C GLY A 69 12.34 17.02 -4.24
N ARG A 70 11.05 17.15 -3.90
CA ARG A 70 10.57 17.83 -2.68
C ARG A 70 10.53 16.89 -1.48
N VAL A 71 10.35 15.60 -1.71
CA VAL A 71 10.50 14.49 -0.76
C VAL A 71 11.58 13.55 -1.29
N ASP A 72 12.51 13.09 -0.44
CA ASP A 72 13.61 12.25 -0.91
C ASP A 72 13.27 10.76 -0.86
N VAL A 73 12.59 10.31 0.20
CA VAL A 73 12.14 8.92 0.37
C VAL A 73 10.69 8.89 0.85
N SER A 74 9.87 8.03 0.25
CA SER A 74 8.51 7.78 0.73
C SER A 74 8.19 6.28 0.65
N ILE A 75 7.04 5.90 1.20
CA ILE A 75 6.46 4.57 1.09
C ILE A 75 5.01 4.69 0.60
N LEU A 76 4.49 3.68 -0.10
CA LEU A 76 3.08 3.59 -0.46
C LEU A 76 2.63 2.12 -0.57
N ASN A 77 1.33 1.90 -0.70
CA ASN A 77 0.67 0.62 -0.98
C ASN A 77 -0.34 0.84 -2.14
N PRO A 78 -0.34 0.03 -3.21
CA PRO A 78 0.48 -1.16 -3.48
C PRO A 78 1.66 -0.88 -4.42
N ALA A 79 2.52 -1.88 -4.63
CA ALA A 79 3.63 -1.81 -5.58
C ALA A 79 3.18 -1.44 -7.01
N ALA A 80 2.02 -1.95 -7.44
CA ALA A 80 1.44 -1.67 -8.75
C ALA A 80 1.26 -0.15 -9.03
N MET A 81 0.99 0.65 -8.00
CA MET A 81 0.83 2.10 -8.18
C MET A 81 2.18 2.80 -8.45
N LEU A 82 3.26 2.36 -7.82
CA LEU A 82 4.61 2.86 -8.17
C LEU A 82 5.00 2.40 -9.58
N THR A 83 4.63 1.19 -9.99
CA THR A 83 4.81 0.69 -11.36
C THR A 83 4.11 1.55 -12.39
N MET A 84 2.84 1.90 -12.14
CA MET A 84 2.06 2.81 -12.98
C MET A 84 2.75 4.18 -13.11
N ALA A 85 3.24 4.74 -12.02
CA ALA A 85 3.98 6.00 -12.03
C ALA A 85 5.29 5.91 -12.83
N HIS A 86 6.07 4.86 -12.61
CA HIS A 86 7.33 4.63 -13.32
C HIS A 86 7.13 4.47 -14.84
N ARG A 87 6.04 3.84 -15.26
CA ARG A 87 5.71 3.62 -16.68
C ARG A 87 4.93 4.77 -17.31
N GLY A 88 4.29 5.63 -16.51
CA GLY A 88 3.39 6.66 -16.98
C GLY A 88 2.08 6.12 -17.54
N THR A 89 1.52 5.12 -16.86
CA THR A 89 0.32 4.36 -17.27
C THR A 89 -0.69 4.28 -16.12
N GLY A 90 -1.89 3.75 -16.41
CA GLY A 90 -2.94 3.54 -15.40
C GLY A 90 -3.37 4.84 -14.73
N ALA A 91 -3.20 4.94 -13.41
CA ALA A 91 -3.50 6.14 -12.64
C ALA A 91 -2.62 7.36 -12.99
N PHE A 92 -1.55 7.16 -13.76
CA PHE A 92 -0.61 8.20 -14.16
C PHE A 92 -0.63 8.39 -15.68
N GLY A 93 -0.59 9.64 -16.14
CA GLY A 93 -0.53 9.99 -17.57
C GLY A 93 0.87 10.31 -18.09
N SER A 94 1.90 10.22 -17.24
CA SER A 94 3.29 10.52 -17.61
C SER A 94 4.28 9.81 -16.70
N VAL A 95 5.44 9.47 -17.24
CA VAL A 95 6.53 8.80 -16.52
C VAL A 95 7.03 9.66 -15.36
N LYS A 96 7.21 9.03 -14.20
CA LYS A 96 7.82 9.62 -13.02
C LYS A 96 9.23 9.07 -12.81
N ASP A 97 10.16 9.98 -12.55
CA ASP A 97 11.57 9.66 -12.22
C ASP A 97 11.67 9.07 -10.80
N VAL A 98 11.32 7.80 -10.64
CA VAL A 98 11.33 7.08 -9.36
C VAL A 98 12.13 5.78 -9.45
N ALA A 99 12.73 5.40 -8.33
CA ALA A 99 13.40 4.12 -8.12
C ALA A 99 13.02 3.53 -6.75
N ALA A 100 12.93 2.20 -6.68
CA ALA A 100 12.69 1.51 -5.42
C ALA A 100 13.95 1.50 -4.54
N VAL A 101 13.79 1.64 -3.24
CA VAL A 101 14.86 1.43 -2.24
C VAL A 101 14.78 -0.01 -1.73
N ALA A 102 13.56 -0.45 -1.43
CA ALA A 102 13.20 -1.79 -0.96
C ALA A 102 11.66 -1.93 -1.03
N VAL A 103 11.12 -3.13 -0.85
CA VAL A 103 9.66 -3.35 -0.78
C VAL A 103 9.33 -4.06 0.52
N LEU A 104 8.48 -3.50 1.39
CA LEU A 104 8.00 -4.25 2.56
C LEU A 104 7.11 -5.39 2.10
N PRO A 105 7.33 -6.63 2.57
CA PRO A 105 6.59 -7.80 2.10
C PRO A 105 5.17 -7.80 2.65
N HIS A 106 4.19 -7.66 1.78
CA HIS A 106 2.78 -7.80 2.13
C HIS A 106 2.05 -8.45 0.95
N TYR A 107 1.56 -9.68 1.11
CA TYR A 107 0.87 -10.38 0.03
C TYR A 107 -0.62 -10.11 0.09
N ASP A 108 -1.18 -9.56 -0.98
CA ASP A 108 -2.57 -9.12 -1.01
C ASP A 108 -3.15 -9.02 -2.43
N GLN A 109 -4.47 -8.98 -2.52
CA GLN A 109 -5.23 -8.91 -3.76
C GLN A 109 -6.35 -7.87 -3.63
N LEU A 110 -6.75 -7.28 -4.75
CA LEU A 110 -7.92 -6.41 -4.77
C LEU A 110 -9.19 -7.27 -4.94
N GLY A 111 -10.16 -7.08 -4.06
CA GLY A 111 -11.42 -7.83 -4.05
C GLY A 111 -12.59 -7.01 -4.57
N PHE A 112 -13.42 -7.60 -5.44
CA PHE A 112 -14.66 -7.02 -5.94
C PHE A 112 -15.88 -7.83 -5.50
N ALA A 113 -16.31 -7.65 -4.25
CA ALA A 113 -17.44 -8.39 -3.71
C ALA A 113 -18.77 -7.69 -4.01
N VAL A 114 -19.74 -8.42 -4.55
CA VAL A 114 -21.05 -7.91 -4.96
C VAL A 114 -22.15 -8.81 -4.41
N ALA A 115 -23.25 -8.21 -3.94
CA ALA A 115 -24.37 -8.94 -3.38
C ALA A 115 -25.01 -9.87 -4.42
N SER A 116 -25.05 -11.18 -4.14
CA SER A 116 -25.50 -12.21 -5.10
C SER A 116 -26.95 -12.02 -5.55
N ARG A 117 -27.78 -11.36 -4.73
CA ARG A 117 -29.17 -10.99 -5.08
C ARG A 117 -29.28 -10.12 -6.35
N LEU A 118 -28.20 -9.48 -6.78
CA LEU A 118 -28.17 -8.65 -7.99
C LEU A 118 -27.94 -9.47 -9.26
N GLY A 119 -27.44 -10.71 -9.13
CA GLY A 119 -27.22 -11.63 -10.23
C GLY A 119 -26.18 -11.13 -11.25
N PHE A 120 -25.21 -10.35 -10.80
CA PHE A 120 -24.04 -9.97 -11.61
C PHE A 120 -22.98 -11.06 -11.50
N THR A 121 -22.42 -11.50 -12.62
CA THR A 121 -21.32 -12.48 -12.62
C THR A 121 -20.01 -11.86 -13.07
N HIS A 122 -20.06 -10.70 -13.74
CA HIS A 122 -18.89 -9.93 -14.16
C HIS A 122 -19.08 -8.42 -13.93
N LEU A 123 -17.97 -7.67 -13.87
CA LEU A 123 -18.03 -6.21 -13.68
C LEU A 123 -18.72 -5.49 -14.84
N GLU A 124 -18.59 -6.03 -16.05
CA GLU A 124 -19.16 -5.53 -17.30
C GLU A 124 -20.69 -5.59 -17.27
N ASP A 125 -21.29 -6.51 -16.51
CA ASP A 125 -22.74 -6.58 -16.35
C ASP A 125 -23.29 -5.32 -15.66
N ILE A 126 -22.52 -4.77 -14.71
CA ILE A 126 -22.85 -3.53 -14.00
C ILE A 126 -22.81 -2.36 -14.99
N ALA A 127 -21.78 -2.29 -15.83
CA ALA A 127 -21.63 -1.27 -16.86
C ALA A 127 -22.73 -1.34 -17.92
N ALA A 128 -23.03 -2.53 -18.44
CA ALA A 128 -24.04 -2.77 -19.45
C ALA A 128 -25.44 -2.36 -18.99
N ARG A 129 -25.76 -2.60 -17.71
CA ARG A 129 -27.03 -2.20 -17.09
C ARG A 129 -27.01 -0.78 -16.53
N ARG A 130 -25.85 -0.13 -16.46
CA ARG A 130 -25.63 1.15 -15.79
C ARG A 130 -26.23 1.15 -14.38
N TYR A 131 -25.94 0.09 -13.63
CA TYR A 131 -26.64 -0.17 -12.38
C TYR A 131 -26.14 0.76 -11.25
N PRO A 132 -27.03 1.48 -10.54
CA PRO A 132 -26.67 2.39 -9.46
C PRO A 132 -26.29 1.64 -8.18
N LEU A 133 -25.08 1.08 -8.13
CA LEU A 133 -24.59 0.38 -6.93
C LEU A 133 -24.41 1.32 -5.75
N ARG A 134 -24.74 0.84 -4.54
CA ARG A 134 -24.23 1.39 -3.27
C ARG A 134 -22.95 0.65 -2.91
N VAL A 135 -21.80 1.26 -3.15
CA VAL A 135 -20.48 0.63 -3.01
C VAL A 135 -19.77 1.18 -1.78
N SER A 136 -19.27 0.28 -0.93
CA SER A 136 -18.28 0.62 0.09
C SER A 136 -16.88 0.50 -0.49
N VAL A 137 -16.09 1.55 -0.38
CA VAL A 137 -14.66 1.61 -0.71
C VAL A 137 -13.88 2.22 0.45
N ARG A 138 -12.55 2.07 0.43
CA ARG A 138 -11.67 2.63 1.45
C ARG A 138 -11.80 4.16 1.59
N GLY A 139 -11.74 4.64 2.83
CA GLY A 139 -11.78 6.04 3.20
C GLY A 139 -10.42 6.76 3.18
N SER A 140 -10.44 8.05 3.50
CA SER A 140 -9.33 9.02 3.35
C SER A 140 -8.00 8.70 4.03
N ILE A 141 -7.92 7.76 4.98
CA ILE A 141 -6.63 7.35 5.57
C ILE A 141 -5.80 6.57 4.54
N ASP A 142 -6.44 5.95 3.56
CA ASP A 142 -5.82 5.32 2.40
C ASP A 142 -6.51 5.81 1.13
N ALA A 143 -5.91 6.84 0.52
CA ALA A 143 -6.39 7.39 -0.74
C ALA A 143 -6.05 6.50 -1.95
N GLY A 144 -5.22 5.46 -1.76
CA GLY A 144 -4.73 4.62 -2.83
C GLY A 144 -5.74 3.61 -3.32
N THR A 145 -6.46 2.93 -2.42
CA THR A 145 -7.43 1.88 -2.81
C THR A 145 -8.51 2.39 -3.77
N PRO A 146 -9.20 3.53 -3.51
CA PRO A 146 -10.23 4.01 -4.43
C PRO A 146 -9.68 4.34 -5.82
N ILE A 147 -8.44 4.85 -5.92
CA ILE A 147 -7.79 5.13 -7.20
C ILE A 147 -7.54 3.82 -7.96
N MET A 148 -6.98 2.81 -7.29
CA MET A 148 -6.69 1.53 -7.93
C MET A 148 -7.97 0.77 -8.34
N VAL A 149 -9.01 0.82 -7.51
CA VAL A 149 -10.37 0.34 -7.87
C VAL A 149 -10.83 1.01 -9.16
N ASP A 150 -10.71 2.34 -9.23
CA ASP A 150 -11.17 3.12 -10.38
C ASP A 150 -10.33 2.90 -11.66
N VAL A 151 -9.07 2.45 -11.54
CA VAL A 151 -8.28 1.96 -12.69
C VAL A 151 -8.88 0.65 -13.21
N VAL A 152 -9.22 -0.29 -12.32
CA VAL A 152 -9.83 -1.56 -12.72
C VAL A 152 -11.21 -1.32 -13.34
N LEU A 153 -12.10 -0.59 -12.69
CA LEU A 153 -13.46 -0.36 -13.21
C LEU A 153 -13.44 0.27 -14.61
N ARG A 154 -12.49 1.18 -14.89
CA ARG A 154 -12.37 1.81 -16.22
C ARG A 154 -12.01 0.84 -17.31
N GLU A 155 -11.18 -0.16 -17.01
CA GLU A 155 -10.91 -1.26 -17.94
C GLU A 155 -12.19 -2.06 -18.26
N HIS A 156 -13.12 -2.14 -17.31
CA HIS A 156 -14.44 -2.77 -17.49
C HIS A 156 -15.53 -1.80 -17.99
N GLY A 157 -15.14 -0.60 -18.43
CA GLY A 157 -16.02 0.35 -19.12
C GLY A 157 -16.81 1.32 -18.24
N PHE A 158 -16.45 1.49 -16.96
CA PHE A 158 -17.10 2.46 -16.06
C PHE A 158 -16.17 2.95 -14.94
N SER A 159 -16.67 3.77 -14.02
CA SER A 159 -15.90 4.31 -12.90
C SER A 159 -16.77 4.41 -11.64
N LEU A 160 -16.14 4.69 -10.50
CA LEU A 160 -16.88 5.06 -9.28
C LEU A 160 -17.77 6.28 -9.50
N ALA A 161 -17.30 7.25 -10.30
CA ALA A 161 -18.07 8.44 -10.67
C ALA A 161 -19.26 8.10 -11.60
N ASP A 162 -19.11 7.12 -12.49
CA ASP A 162 -20.22 6.66 -13.32
C ASP A 162 -21.32 6.01 -12.47
N ILE A 163 -20.96 5.24 -11.44
CA ILE A 163 -21.93 4.68 -10.48
C ILE A 163 -22.76 5.80 -9.83
N GLU A 164 -22.12 6.86 -9.34
CA GLU A 164 -22.81 8.04 -8.79
C GLU A 164 -23.71 8.70 -9.84
N ALA A 165 -23.22 8.86 -11.07
CA ALA A 165 -23.96 9.46 -12.18
C ALA A 165 -25.17 8.60 -12.62
N TRP A 166 -25.16 7.29 -12.36
CA TRP A 166 -26.30 6.40 -12.58
C TRP A 166 -27.31 6.44 -11.42
N GLY A 167 -27.01 7.16 -10.35
CA GLY A 167 -27.84 7.30 -9.14
C GLY A 167 -27.43 6.37 -7.99
N GLY A 168 -26.23 5.77 -8.06
CA GLY A 168 -25.65 4.97 -7.00
C GLY A 168 -25.02 5.82 -5.89
N GLU A 169 -24.33 5.15 -4.97
CA GLU A 169 -23.69 5.79 -3.81
C GLU A 169 -22.31 5.20 -3.57
N ILE A 170 -21.30 6.04 -3.34
CA ILE A 170 -19.95 5.61 -2.94
C ILE A 170 -19.72 5.98 -1.48
N VAL A 171 -19.70 4.97 -0.61
CA VAL A 171 -19.41 5.13 0.81
C VAL A 171 -17.91 4.96 1.05
N ARG A 172 -17.28 5.98 1.62
CA ARG A 172 -15.84 5.99 1.94
C ARG A 172 -15.62 5.59 3.40
N ASP A 173 -15.48 4.30 3.63
CA ASP A 173 -15.38 3.73 4.97
C ASP A 173 -13.91 3.61 5.43
N GLN A 174 -13.61 4.06 6.65
CA GLN A 174 -12.26 3.94 7.21
C GLN A 174 -11.92 2.52 7.69
N PRO A 175 -12.82 1.81 8.42
CA PRO A 175 -12.52 0.47 8.91
C PRO A 175 -12.22 -0.52 7.79
N MET A 176 -11.48 -1.59 8.10
CA MET A 176 -11.30 -2.72 7.18
C MET A 176 -12.66 -3.37 6.86
N PRO A 177 -12.82 -4.03 5.70
CA PRO A 177 -14.11 -4.59 5.30
C PRO A 177 -14.73 -5.57 6.30
N ASN A 178 -13.93 -6.29 7.08
CA ASN A 178 -14.41 -7.21 8.11
C ASN A 178 -15.08 -6.53 9.31
N ASP A 179 -14.97 -5.20 9.43
CA ASP A 179 -15.66 -4.44 10.45
C ASP A 179 -17.19 -4.53 10.24
N PRO A 180 -18.00 -4.71 11.31
CA PRO A 180 -19.46 -4.80 11.21
C PRO A 180 -20.11 -3.59 10.52
N SER A 181 -19.50 -2.40 10.61
CA SER A 181 -19.96 -1.19 9.91
C SER A 181 -19.80 -1.27 8.39
N ARG A 182 -19.17 -2.32 7.85
CA ARG A 182 -19.02 -2.58 6.41
C ARG A 182 -19.65 -3.91 6.02
N ILE A 183 -19.07 -5.06 6.41
CA ILE A 183 -19.58 -6.38 6.03
C ILE A 183 -21.00 -6.64 6.58
N GLY A 184 -21.33 -6.08 7.75
CA GLY A 184 -22.67 -6.18 8.33
C GLY A 184 -23.72 -5.43 7.51
N ARG A 185 -23.38 -4.27 6.94
CA ARG A 185 -24.26 -3.51 6.04
C ARG A 185 -24.49 -4.23 4.71
N LEU A 186 -23.47 -4.94 4.20
CA LEU A 186 -23.63 -5.80 3.03
C LEU A 186 -24.63 -6.93 3.33
N ALA A 187 -24.44 -7.62 4.47
CA ALA A 187 -25.34 -8.68 4.92
C ALA A 187 -26.78 -8.19 5.15
N ALA A 188 -26.95 -6.96 5.64
CA ALA A 188 -28.26 -6.31 5.83
C ALA A 188 -28.89 -5.80 4.52
N GLY A 189 -28.17 -5.83 3.39
CA GLY A 189 -28.63 -5.29 2.11
C GLY A 189 -28.64 -3.75 2.04
N GLU A 190 -27.99 -3.08 2.99
CA GLU A 190 -27.85 -1.61 3.03
C GLU A 190 -26.82 -1.09 2.03
N ILE A 191 -25.84 -1.91 1.68
CA ILE A 191 -24.94 -1.70 0.54
C ILE A 191 -25.03 -2.88 -0.43
N ASP A 192 -24.58 -2.66 -1.65
CA ASP A 192 -24.62 -3.61 -2.76
C ASP A 192 -23.26 -4.28 -3.00
N ALA A 193 -22.17 -3.61 -2.66
CA ALA A 193 -20.82 -4.09 -2.95
C ALA A 193 -19.77 -3.55 -1.97
N ILE A 194 -18.66 -4.28 -1.84
CA ILE A 194 -17.43 -3.84 -1.19
C ILE A 194 -16.28 -4.04 -2.20
N PHE A 195 -15.61 -2.96 -2.58
CA PHE A 195 -14.41 -2.99 -3.41
C PHE A 195 -13.22 -2.51 -2.57
N ASP A 196 -12.33 -3.43 -2.19
CA ASP A 196 -11.23 -3.11 -1.26
C ASP A 196 -10.09 -4.14 -1.31
N GLU A 197 -8.97 -3.77 -0.70
CA GLU A 197 -7.80 -4.61 -0.46
C GLU A 197 -7.92 -5.36 0.89
N GLY A 198 -6.85 -6.01 1.32
CA GLY A 198 -6.76 -6.70 2.60
C GLY A 198 -7.65 -7.92 2.67
N VAL A 199 -7.84 -8.61 1.54
CA VAL A 199 -8.77 -9.75 1.38
C VAL A 199 -8.57 -10.85 2.42
N ILE A 200 -7.35 -10.98 2.97
CA ILE A 200 -7.04 -11.88 4.06
C ILE A 200 -7.97 -11.71 5.28
N MET A 201 -8.47 -10.50 5.52
CA MET A 201 -9.28 -10.20 6.69
C MET A 201 -10.76 -10.50 6.49
N TRP A 202 -11.24 -10.58 5.24
CA TRP A 202 -12.67 -10.50 4.96
C TRP A 202 -13.18 -11.42 3.86
N ALA A 203 -12.32 -12.05 3.05
CA ALA A 203 -12.74 -12.94 1.97
C ALA A 203 -13.67 -14.05 2.48
N ASP A 204 -13.35 -14.66 3.64
CA ASP A 204 -14.16 -15.72 4.23
C ASP A 204 -15.50 -15.27 4.85
N LEU A 205 -15.74 -13.96 4.91
CA LEU A 205 -17.00 -13.40 5.39
C LEU A 205 -17.97 -13.08 4.24
N VAL A 206 -17.48 -13.00 3.01
CA VAL A 206 -18.26 -12.52 1.84
C VAL A 206 -19.47 -13.42 1.56
N ALA A 207 -19.27 -14.74 1.50
CA ALA A 207 -20.35 -15.69 1.26
C ALA A 207 -21.41 -15.64 2.38
N GLY A 208 -20.97 -15.51 3.64
CA GLY A 208 -21.86 -15.37 4.79
C GLY A 208 -22.67 -14.07 4.79
N ALA A 209 -22.16 -13.02 4.13
CA ALA A 209 -22.85 -11.75 3.91
C ALA A 209 -23.79 -11.75 2.70
N GLY A 210 -23.99 -12.90 2.03
CA GLY A 210 -24.88 -13.00 0.86
C GLY A 210 -24.31 -12.35 -0.40
N ALA A 211 -22.99 -12.34 -0.52
CA ALA A 211 -22.26 -11.78 -1.64
C ALA A 211 -21.26 -12.79 -2.23
N GLU A 212 -20.71 -12.46 -3.38
CA GLU A 212 -19.66 -13.22 -4.06
C GLU A 212 -18.61 -12.27 -4.65
N PHE A 213 -17.38 -12.76 -4.82
CA PHE A 213 -16.36 -12.03 -5.57
C PHE A 213 -16.59 -12.23 -7.07
N LEU A 214 -16.55 -11.12 -7.81
CA LEU A 214 -16.59 -11.16 -9.28
C LEU A 214 -15.17 -11.41 -9.81
N ALA A 215 -15.02 -12.45 -10.63
CA ALA A 215 -13.75 -12.76 -11.29
C ALA A 215 -13.51 -11.79 -12.46
N LEU A 216 -12.25 -11.38 -12.64
CA LEU A 216 -11.85 -10.58 -13.79
C LEU A 216 -11.51 -11.49 -14.98
N ASP A 217 -12.04 -11.16 -16.17
CA ASP A 217 -11.74 -11.91 -17.39
C ASP A 217 -10.25 -11.80 -17.77
N PRO A 218 -9.62 -12.88 -18.27
CA PRO A 218 -8.22 -12.87 -18.70
C PRO A 218 -7.83 -11.77 -19.70
N ALA A 219 -8.75 -11.33 -20.57
CA ALA A 219 -8.48 -10.25 -21.52
C ALA A 219 -8.32 -8.91 -20.80
N HIS A 220 -9.21 -8.59 -19.85
CA HIS A 220 -9.10 -7.38 -19.02
C HIS A 220 -7.88 -7.44 -18.10
N LEU A 221 -7.54 -8.61 -17.55
CA LEU A 221 -6.29 -8.79 -16.79
C LEU A 221 -5.05 -8.48 -17.63
N THR A 222 -5.03 -8.89 -18.90
CA THR A 222 -3.91 -8.59 -19.81
C THR A 222 -3.77 -7.08 -20.04
N ALA A 223 -4.88 -6.37 -20.16
CA ALA A 223 -4.86 -4.91 -20.29
C ALA A 223 -4.38 -4.22 -18.99
N LEU A 224 -4.86 -4.68 -17.82
CA LEU A 224 -4.44 -4.19 -16.50
C LEU A 224 -2.95 -4.45 -16.22
N GLU A 225 -2.41 -5.57 -16.69
CA GLU A 225 -0.96 -5.86 -16.66
C GLU A 225 -0.16 -4.84 -17.48
N GLY A 226 -0.67 -4.48 -18.66
CA GLY A 226 -0.12 -3.40 -19.49
C GLY A 226 -0.14 -2.04 -18.78
N GLN A 227 -1.12 -1.80 -17.91
CA GLN A 227 -1.21 -0.58 -17.11
C GLN A 227 -0.28 -0.58 -15.90
N GLY A 228 0.11 -1.74 -15.35
CA GLY A 228 1.07 -1.83 -14.24
C GLY A 228 0.64 -2.73 -13.09
N PHE A 229 -0.56 -3.32 -13.12
CA PHE A 229 -0.92 -4.40 -12.20
C PHE A 229 -0.14 -5.68 -12.51
N ARG A 230 -0.16 -6.62 -11.56
CA ARG A 230 0.12 -8.04 -11.82
C ARG A 230 -1.17 -8.83 -11.69
N ARG A 231 -1.22 -10.01 -12.30
CA ARG A 231 -2.32 -10.96 -12.08
C ARG A 231 -2.31 -11.45 -10.63
N GLY A 232 -3.47 -11.44 -10.00
CA GLY A 232 -3.73 -11.96 -8.67
C GLY A 232 -4.71 -13.13 -8.70
N LEU A 233 -4.70 -13.91 -7.63
CA LEU A 233 -5.60 -15.05 -7.45
C LEU A 233 -6.09 -15.05 -6.01
N LEU A 234 -7.41 -15.08 -5.81
CA LEU A 234 -7.99 -15.47 -4.53
C LEU A 234 -8.09 -16.99 -4.53
N GLU A 235 -7.14 -17.65 -3.88
CA GLU A 235 -7.06 -19.11 -3.84
C GLU A 235 -8.10 -19.69 -2.89
N GLN A 236 -8.92 -20.63 -3.36
CA GLN A 236 -9.87 -21.36 -2.50
C GLN A 236 -9.16 -22.09 -1.36
N ALA A 237 -7.93 -22.56 -1.60
CA ALA A 237 -7.12 -23.20 -0.58
C ALA A 237 -6.80 -22.28 0.61
N ARG A 238 -6.73 -20.96 0.36
CA ARG A 238 -6.49 -19.93 1.40
C ARG A 238 -7.80 -19.40 1.99
N TYR A 239 -8.87 -19.37 1.20
CA TYR A 239 -10.19 -18.85 1.57
C TYR A 239 -11.26 -19.91 1.33
N PRO A 240 -11.50 -20.84 2.28
CA PRO A 240 -12.34 -22.02 2.06
C PRO A 240 -13.82 -21.72 1.75
N SER A 241 -14.29 -20.51 2.01
CA SER A 241 -15.65 -20.08 1.65
C SER A 241 -15.86 -19.82 0.16
N LEU A 242 -14.78 -19.65 -0.61
CA LEU A 242 -14.86 -19.40 -2.04
C LEU A 242 -15.38 -20.63 -2.80
N PRO A 243 -16.21 -20.47 -3.83
CA PRO A 243 -16.70 -21.59 -4.64
C PRO A 243 -15.60 -22.23 -5.51
N GLY A 244 -14.50 -21.51 -5.71
CA GLY A 244 -13.31 -21.90 -6.47
C GLY A 244 -12.32 -20.73 -6.50
N ASP A 245 -11.22 -20.89 -7.21
CA ASP A 245 -10.24 -19.82 -7.35
C ASP A 245 -10.83 -18.65 -8.17
N ILE A 246 -10.61 -17.41 -7.71
CA ILE A 246 -11.13 -16.20 -8.34
C ILE A 246 -9.96 -15.37 -8.89
N LEU A 247 -9.94 -15.16 -10.20
CA LEU A 247 -8.95 -14.30 -10.85
C LEU A 247 -9.21 -12.82 -10.55
N THR A 248 -8.16 -12.09 -10.19
CA THR A 248 -8.20 -10.65 -9.90
C THR A 248 -6.83 -10.01 -10.17
N VAL A 249 -6.61 -8.78 -9.70
CA VAL A 249 -5.30 -8.11 -9.70
C VAL A 249 -4.61 -8.23 -8.34
N ASP A 250 -3.28 -8.33 -8.39
CA ASP A 250 -2.40 -8.24 -7.23
C ASP A 250 -2.44 -6.83 -6.60
N TYR A 251 -2.38 -6.78 -5.27
CA TYR A 251 -2.29 -5.57 -4.47
C TYR A 251 -1.10 -5.63 -3.49
N SER A 252 -0.10 -6.44 -3.82
CA SER A 252 0.99 -6.80 -2.92
C SER A 252 2.10 -5.75 -2.88
N GLY A 253 2.80 -5.75 -1.75
CA GLY A 253 4.06 -5.06 -1.51
C GLY A 253 3.92 -3.56 -1.27
N TRP A 254 4.65 -3.06 -0.28
CA TRP A 254 4.69 -1.63 0.01
C TRP A 254 6.06 -1.07 -0.36
N PRO A 255 6.24 -0.54 -1.58
CA PRO A 255 7.53 -0.03 -2.00
C PRO A 255 7.93 1.18 -1.18
N ILE A 256 9.14 1.12 -0.64
CA ILE A 256 9.90 2.29 -0.20
C ILE A 256 10.63 2.79 -1.43
N TYR A 257 10.45 4.06 -1.80
CA TYR A 257 10.91 4.60 -3.05
C TYR A 257 11.51 5.99 -2.90
N CYS A 258 12.29 6.37 -3.89
CA CYS A 258 12.97 7.64 -3.99
C CYS A 258 12.97 8.12 -5.44
N ARG A 259 13.52 9.30 -5.70
CA ARG A 259 13.81 9.75 -7.07
C ARG A 259 14.95 8.91 -7.63
N ALA A 260 14.89 8.51 -8.90
CA ALA A 260 15.93 7.60 -9.44
C ALA A 260 17.35 8.21 -9.43
N SER A 261 17.43 9.54 -9.41
CA SER A 261 18.68 10.30 -9.34
C SER A 261 18.88 10.98 -7.97
N ALA A 262 18.28 10.44 -6.91
CA ALA A 262 18.54 10.83 -5.54
C ALA A 262 20.04 10.67 -5.20
N PRO A 263 20.62 11.51 -4.31
CA PRO A 263 22.03 11.38 -3.96
C PRO A 263 22.34 10.03 -3.29
N ASP A 264 23.27 9.27 -3.89
CA ASP A 264 23.69 7.94 -3.42
C ASP A 264 23.93 7.87 -1.91
N ARG A 265 24.71 8.82 -1.38
CA ARG A 265 25.05 8.88 0.05
C ARG A 265 23.83 8.92 0.97
N LEU A 266 22.74 9.55 0.54
CA LEU A 266 21.51 9.64 1.35
C LEU A 266 20.75 8.31 1.33
N ILE A 267 20.67 7.68 0.15
CA ILE A 267 20.06 6.35 -0.01
C ILE A 267 20.88 5.28 0.74
N GLU A 268 22.21 5.29 0.63
CA GLU A 268 23.09 4.42 1.40
C GLU A 268 22.85 4.57 2.91
N LYS A 269 22.75 5.81 3.39
CA LYS A 269 22.51 6.09 4.81
C LYS A 269 21.16 5.54 5.27
N PHE A 270 20.12 5.65 4.44
CA PHE A 270 18.81 5.10 4.74
C PHE A 270 18.84 3.57 4.80
N CYS A 271 19.45 2.90 3.81
CA CYS A 271 19.59 1.44 3.78
C CYS A 271 20.38 0.92 4.99
N LEU A 272 21.51 1.54 5.33
CA LEU A 272 22.30 1.19 6.52
C LEU A 272 21.54 1.40 7.83
N ALA A 273 20.65 2.40 7.89
CA ALA A 273 19.78 2.60 9.04
C ALA A 273 18.75 1.48 9.20
N LEU A 274 18.15 1.00 8.09
CA LEU A 274 17.27 -0.18 8.11
C LEU A 274 18.01 -1.42 8.63
N ILE A 275 19.24 -1.65 8.17
CA ILE A 275 20.08 -2.77 8.65
C ILE A 275 20.35 -2.64 10.15
N ALA A 276 20.82 -1.48 10.60
CA ALA A 276 21.19 -1.24 11.99
C ALA A 276 19.99 -1.30 12.96
N LYS A 277 18.77 -1.02 12.47
CA LYS A 277 17.55 -0.99 13.26
C LYS A 277 16.59 -2.14 12.98
N ARG A 278 17.02 -3.15 12.22
CA ARG A 278 16.18 -4.28 11.77
C ARG A 278 15.37 -4.93 12.89
N ASP A 279 15.96 -5.07 14.08
CA ASP A 279 15.34 -5.78 15.22
C ASP A 279 14.38 -4.88 16.04
N SER A 280 14.21 -3.61 15.65
CA SER A 280 13.47 -2.60 16.42
C SER A 280 12.43 -1.81 15.62
N ILE A 281 12.47 -1.87 14.29
CA ILE A 281 11.48 -1.25 13.42
C ILE A 281 10.24 -2.14 13.38
N ALA A 282 9.10 -1.57 13.75
CA ALA A 282 7.80 -2.22 13.59
C ALA A 282 7.38 -2.15 12.11
N TRP A 283 6.89 -3.25 11.57
CA TRP A 283 6.53 -3.35 10.15
C TRP A 283 5.39 -4.33 9.88
N ASP A 284 5.20 -5.35 10.72
CA ASP A 284 4.18 -6.37 10.53
C ASP A 284 2.86 -5.91 11.15
N ILE A 285 1.76 -6.13 10.43
CA ILE A 285 0.43 -5.69 10.87
C ILE A 285 -0.03 -6.56 12.04
N GLY A 286 -0.50 -5.91 13.11
CA GLY A 286 -1.19 -6.58 14.21
C GLY A 286 -0.42 -6.58 15.53
N GLY A 287 0.10 -7.76 15.91
CA GLY A 287 0.43 -8.09 17.30
C GLY A 287 1.49 -7.20 17.99
N PRO A 288 1.53 -7.21 19.34
CA PRO A 288 2.45 -6.39 20.13
C PRO A 288 3.92 -6.83 20.03
N THR A 289 4.17 -7.99 19.43
CA THR A 289 5.50 -8.54 19.18
C THR A 289 5.78 -8.50 17.69
N GLN A 290 6.92 -7.95 17.32
CA GLN A 290 7.32 -7.73 15.93
C GLN A 290 8.53 -8.60 15.58
N PRO A 291 8.53 -9.31 14.43
CA PRO A 291 9.75 -9.95 13.93
C PRO A 291 10.75 -8.88 13.45
N PRO A 292 12.04 -9.21 13.33
CA PRO A 292 12.99 -8.34 12.66
C PRO A 292 12.53 -8.00 11.24
N LEU A 293 12.94 -6.83 10.72
CA LEU A 293 12.76 -6.51 9.31
C LEU A 293 13.34 -7.63 8.43
N PRO A 294 12.55 -8.21 7.50
CA PRO A 294 12.99 -9.29 6.62
C PRO A 294 13.76 -8.72 5.42
N LEU A 295 14.94 -8.14 5.69
CA LEU A 295 15.72 -7.39 4.70
C LEU A 295 16.10 -8.21 3.46
N ASP A 296 16.27 -9.53 3.61
CA ASP A 296 16.48 -10.49 2.54
C ASP A 296 15.29 -10.55 1.57
N ARG A 297 14.07 -10.50 2.09
CA ARG A 297 12.84 -10.45 1.29
C ARG A 297 12.61 -9.05 0.73
N MET A 298 12.89 -8.01 1.52
CA MET A 298 12.65 -6.62 1.11
C MET A 298 13.48 -6.20 -0.10
N ALA A 299 14.68 -6.75 -0.24
CA ALA A 299 15.59 -6.47 -1.35
C ALA A 299 15.35 -7.37 -2.58
N ARG A 300 14.49 -8.39 -2.50
CA ARG A 300 14.27 -9.38 -3.57
C ARG A 300 12.84 -9.39 -4.08
N GLU A 301 12.68 -9.71 -5.35
CA GLU A 301 11.39 -9.94 -5.96
C GLU A 301 10.75 -11.21 -5.37
N SER A 302 9.46 -11.13 -5.06
CA SER A 302 8.60 -12.25 -4.70
C SER A 302 7.13 -11.85 -4.87
N PRO A 303 6.16 -12.78 -4.77
CA PRO A 303 4.74 -12.42 -4.77
C PRO A 303 4.37 -11.38 -3.71
N ALA A 304 5.02 -11.38 -2.55
CA ALA A 304 4.76 -10.38 -1.48
C ALA A 304 5.58 -9.09 -1.65
N THR A 305 6.59 -9.09 -2.53
CA THR A 305 7.48 -7.97 -2.81
C THR A 305 7.63 -7.76 -4.32
N PRO A 306 6.56 -7.36 -5.04
CA PRO A 306 6.67 -7.04 -6.45
C PRO A 306 7.69 -5.92 -6.68
N GLN A 307 8.65 -6.16 -7.58
CA GLN A 307 9.74 -5.21 -7.89
C GLN A 307 9.77 -4.89 -9.39
N ASP A 308 8.66 -4.34 -9.91
CA ASP A 308 8.58 -3.92 -11.32
C ASP A 308 9.24 -2.55 -11.57
N VAL A 309 9.57 -1.82 -10.50
CA VAL A 309 10.35 -0.58 -10.53
C VAL A 309 11.79 -0.89 -10.11
N PRO A 310 12.80 -0.50 -10.91
CA PRO A 310 14.20 -0.82 -10.59
C PRO A 310 14.63 -0.29 -9.23
N LEU A 311 15.48 -1.06 -8.54
CA LEU A 311 16.15 -0.59 -7.33
C LEU A 311 17.10 0.58 -7.67
N HIS A 312 17.17 1.56 -6.78
CA HIS A 312 18.17 2.61 -6.84
C HIS A 312 19.57 1.99 -6.79
N PRO A 313 20.53 2.40 -7.64
CA PRO A 313 21.85 1.76 -7.72
C PRO A 313 22.57 1.67 -6.37
N ALA A 314 22.55 2.76 -5.59
CA ALA A 314 23.14 2.79 -4.26
C ALA A 314 22.45 1.84 -3.26
N ALA A 315 21.12 1.69 -3.32
CA ALA A 315 20.40 0.73 -2.49
C ALA A 315 20.79 -0.70 -2.85
N ALA A 316 20.79 -1.03 -4.15
CA ALA A 316 21.20 -2.34 -4.64
C ALA A 316 22.66 -2.68 -4.26
N ALA A 317 23.57 -1.70 -4.29
CA ALA A 317 24.96 -1.88 -3.85
C ALA A 317 25.05 -2.23 -2.36
N VAL A 318 24.31 -1.52 -1.50
CA VAL A 318 24.25 -1.81 -0.05
C VAL A 318 23.65 -3.20 0.21
N TRP A 319 22.55 -3.55 -0.48
CA TRP A 319 21.93 -4.87 -0.33
C TRP A 319 22.87 -6.02 -0.73
N ARG A 320 23.63 -5.87 -1.83
CA ARG A 320 24.66 -6.85 -2.21
C ARG A 320 25.80 -6.93 -1.21
N ALA A 321 26.33 -5.78 -0.78
CA ALA A 321 27.45 -5.73 0.17
C ALA A 321 27.13 -6.41 1.51
N HIS A 322 25.84 -6.47 1.88
CA HIS A 322 25.36 -7.12 3.10
C HIS A 322 24.70 -8.49 2.86
N GLY A 323 24.75 -9.03 1.65
CA GLY A 323 24.26 -10.39 1.31
C GLY A 323 22.73 -10.52 1.20
N PHE A 324 22.01 -9.41 1.09
CA PHE A 324 20.55 -9.42 0.89
C PHE A 324 20.13 -9.48 -0.58
N LEU A 325 21.05 -9.16 -1.50
CA LEU A 325 20.88 -9.27 -2.95
C LEU A 325 22.10 -9.95 -3.57
N ASP A 326 21.92 -10.65 -4.69
CA ASP A 326 23.01 -11.30 -5.44
C ASP A 326 23.69 -10.34 -6.44
#